data_AF-A0A3N1GHQ1-F1
#
_entry.id   AF-A0A3N1GHQ1-F1
#
_cell.length_a   1.000
_cell.length_b   1.000
_cell.length_c   1.000
_cell.angle_alpha   90.00
_cell.angle_beta   90.00
_cell.angle_gamma   90.00
#
_symmetry.space_group_name_H-M   'P 1'
#
loop_
_entity.id
_entity.type
_entity.pdbx_description
1 polymer ?
#
loop_
_entity_poly.entity_id
_entity_poly.type
_entity_poly.pdbx_seq_one_letter_code
_entity_poly.pdbx_strand_id
1 'polypeptide(L)'
;MLAQHKIFTATDVMPLLRDRGIDLSASQVHRLVSGTPERLSLQVLSAFCDILGCTPAELITTSAQNAGVRKTATGDLPAPPTGGRFRPRPALILPDE
;
A
#
# COMPACT_ATOMS: atom_id res chain seq x y z
N MET A 1 -16.80 12.72 14.71
CA MET A 1 -15.33 12.78 14.86
C MET A 1 -14.63 12.82 13.50
N LEU A 2 -14.68 13.95 12.81
CA LEU A 2 -13.90 14.33 11.60
C LEU A 2 -14.30 15.79 11.26
N ALA A 3 -15.57 16.12 11.51
CA ALA A 3 -16.12 17.48 11.45
C ALA A 3 -15.71 18.42 12.61
N GLN A 4 -15.13 17.91 13.70
CA GLN A 4 -14.80 18.73 14.88
C GLN A 4 -13.41 19.41 14.79
N HIS A 5 -12.51 18.92 13.93
CA HIS A 5 -11.13 19.43 13.82
C HIS A 5 -10.81 20.14 12.50
N LYS A 6 -11.81 20.41 11.65
CA LYS A 6 -11.69 21.18 10.39
C LYS A 6 -10.63 20.70 9.38
N ILE A 7 -10.16 19.45 9.45
CA ILE A 7 -9.28 18.87 8.44
C ILE A 7 -10.15 18.10 7.45
N PHE A 8 -10.44 18.69 6.29
CA PHE A 8 -11.35 18.12 5.30
C PHE A 8 -10.64 17.57 4.07
N THR A 9 -9.35 17.90 3.87
CA THR A 9 -8.62 17.46 2.67
C THR A 9 -7.17 17.08 2.98
N ALA A 10 -6.63 16.14 2.20
CA ALA A 10 -5.24 15.67 2.30
C ALA A 10 -4.22 16.82 2.23
N THR A 11 -4.57 17.90 1.53
CA THR A 11 -3.75 19.10 1.35
C THR A 11 -3.51 19.86 2.66
N ASP A 12 -4.50 19.86 3.56
CA ASP A 12 -4.40 20.55 4.86
C ASP A 12 -3.52 19.77 5.86
N VAL A 13 -3.40 18.45 5.67
CA VAL A 13 -2.63 17.55 6.54
C VAL A 13 -1.13 17.60 6.25
N MET A 14 -0.75 17.81 4.98
CA MET A 14 0.65 17.83 4.54
C MET A 14 1.54 18.79 5.33
N PRO A 15 1.19 20.08 5.52
CA PRO A 15 2.03 20.99 6.31
C PRO A 15 2.15 20.54 7.78
N LEU A 16 1.07 20.02 8.38
CA LEU A 16 1.06 19.57 9.78
C LEU A 16 1.94 18.33 10.02
N LEU A 17 2.08 17.47 9.02
CA LEU A 17 3.01 16.34 9.05
C LEU A 17 4.46 16.82 8.88
N ARG A 18 4.69 17.78 7.99
CA ARG A 18 6.02 18.36 7.76
C ARG A 18 6.57 19.06 9.01
N ASP A 19 5.72 19.75 9.77
CA ASP A 19 6.10 20.37 11.06
C ASP A 19 6.57 19.34 12.09
N ARG A 20 6.13 18.08 11.96
CA ARG A 20 6.56 16.94 12.79
C ARG A 20 7.71 16.15 12.18
N GLY A 21 8.34 16.67 11.12
CA GLY A 21 9.46 16.03 10.43
C GLY A 21 9.06 14.86 9.52
N ILE A 22 7.77 14.73 9.19
CA ILE A 22 7.26 13.67 8.33
C ILE A 22 7.01 14.25 6.94
N ASP A 23 7.88 13.92 5.99
CA ASP A 23 7.70 14.32 4.59
C ASP A 23 7.09 13.17 3.77
N LEU A 24 5.86 13.36 3.32
CA LEU A 24 5.12 12.42 2.47
C LEU A 24 4.68 13.12 1.19
N SER A 25 4.72 12.38 0.07
CA SER A 25 4.14 12.86 -1.19
C SER A 25 2.62 13.01 -1.10
N ALA A 26 2.05 13.89 -1.91
CA ALA A 26 0.60 14.11 -1.98
C ALA A 26 -0.17 12.79 -2.24
N SER A 27 0.36 11.92 -3.12
CA SER A 27 -0.21 10.61 -3.39
C SER A 27 -0.21 9.68 -2.18
N GLN A 28 0.85 9.72 -1.34
CA GLN A 28 0.91 8.92 -0.11
C GLN A 28 -0.11 9.41 0.91
N VAL A 29 -0.23 10.73 1.10
CA VAL A 29 -1.22 11.31 2.02
C VAL A 29 -2.64 11.01 1.54
N HIS A 30 -2.90 11.14 0.24
CA HIS A 30 -4.20 10.80 -0.34
C HIS A 30 -4.55 9.32 -0.09
N ARG A 31 -3.62 8.38 -0.28
CA ARG A 31 -3.85 6.96 0.03
C ARG A 31 -4.15 6.67 1.50
N LEU A 32 -3.60 7.48 2.42
CA LEU A 32 -3.83 7.36 3.86
C LEU A 32 -5.20 7.92 4.27
N VAL A 33 -5.66 8.99 3.62
CA VAL A 33 -6.92 9.67 3.99
C VAL A 33 -8.13 9.12 3.24
N SER A 34 -7.96 8.63 2.00
CA SER A 34 -9.07 8.20 1.14
C SER A 34 -9.43 6.72 1.24
N GLY A 35 -8.63 5.89 1.92
CA GLY A 35 -8.92 4.47 2.09
C GLY A 35 -8.16 3.85 3.25
N THR A 36 -8.37 2.54 3.48
CA THR A 36 -7.67 1.79 4.53
C THR A 36 -6.27 1.39 4.04
N PRO A 37 -5.18 1.94 4.60
CA PRO A 37 -3.83 1.56 4.19
C PRO A 37 -3.49 0.13 4.62
N GLU A 38 -2.81 -0.64 3.76
CA GLU A 38 -2.30 -1.97 4.12
C GLU A 38 -1.16 -1.90 5.15
N ARG A 39 -0.40 -0.80 5.12
CA ARG A 39 0.77 -0.58 5.99
C ARG A 39 0.87 0.91 6.33
N LEU A 40 1.14 1.23 7.59
CA LEU A 40 1.56 2.57 8.01
C LEU A 40 2.72 2.50 9.01
N SER A 41 3.52 3.56 9.05
CA SER A 41 4.56 3.73 10.08
C SER A 41 3.94 4.18 11.40
N LEU A 42 4.50 3.73 12.52
CA LEU A 42 4.11 4.19 13.85
C LEU A 42 4.33 5.69 14.05
N GLN A 43 5.33 6.29 13.40
CA GLN A 43 5.56 7.74 13.44
C GLN A 43 4.38 8.49 12.80
N VAL A 44 3.90 8.00 11.66
CA VAL A 44 2.75 8.58 10.95
C VAL A 44 1.49 8.43 11.79
N LEU A 45 1.27 7.26 12.40
CA LEU A 45 0.16 7.06 13.33
C LEU A 45 0.21 8.05 14.51
N SER A 46 1.37 8.17 15.16
CA SER A 46 1.57 9.09 16.28
C SER A 46 1.29 10.55 15.88
N ALA A 47 1.73 10.95 14.69
CA ALA A 47 1.47 12.29 14.19
C ALA A 47 -0.01 12.52 13.91
N PHE A 48 -0.73 11.53 13.37
CA PHE A 48 -2.18 11.62 13.21
C PHE A 48 -2.90 11.74 14.56
N CYS A 49 -2.51 10.94 15.56
CA CYS A 49 -3.05 11.05 16.91
C CYS A 49 -2.86 12.46 17.48
N ASP A 50 -1.66 13.03 17.33
CA ASP A 50 -1.33 14.37 17.83
C ASP A 50 -2.06 15.49 17.07
N ILE A 51 -2.16 15.38 15.74
CA ILE A 51 -2.88 16.34 14.88
C ILE A 51 -4.38 16.32 15.18
N LEU A 52 -4.96 15.14 15.40
CA LEU A 52 -6.39 14.95 15.59
C LEU A 52 -6.81 14.97 17.06
N GLY A 53 -5.86 15.06 17.99
CA GLY A 53 -6.10 15.06 19.43
C GLY A 53 -6.78 13.78 19.93
N CYS A 54 -6.51 12.63 19.31
CA CYS A 54 -7.17 11.37 19.63
C CYS A 54 -6.18 10.25 19.96
N THR A 55 -6.69 9.19 20.57
CA THR A 55 -5.89 8.00 20.88
C THR A 55 -5.82 7.04 19.69
N PRO A 56 -4.78 6.20 19.58
CA PRO A 56 -4.71 5.21 18.51
C PRO A 56 -5.88 4.21 18.53
N ALA A 57 -6.50 3.97 19.69
CA ALA A 57 -7.69 3.12 19.82
C ALA A 57 -8.94 3.73 19.16
N GLU A 58 -8.99 5.05 19.01
CA GLU A 58 -10.06 5.75 18.29
C GLU A 58 -9.82 5.78 16.76
N LEU A 59 -8.58 5.57 16.33
CA LEU A 59 -8.19 5.51 14.92
C LEU A 59 -8.19 4.09 14.35
N ILE A 60 -7.84 3.10 15.18
CA ILE A 60 -7.63 1.71 14.77
C ILE A 60 -8.57 0.79 15.54
N THR A 61 -9.53 0.21 14.82
CA THR A 61 -10.33 -0.90 15.35
C THR A 61 -9.52 -2.19 15.23
N THR A 62 -9.04 -2.71 16.36
CA THR A 62 -8.36 -4.00 16.40
C THR A 62 -9.39 -5.14 16.34
N SER A 63 -9.45 -5.85 15.22
CA SER A 63 -10.09 -7.17 15.15
C SER A 63 -9.02 -8.21 14.86
N ALA A 64 -8.98 -9.29 15.64
CA ALA A 64 -8.05 -10.39 15.40
C ALA A 64 -8.55 -11.21 14.20
N GLN A 65 -8.11 -10.82 13.00
CA GLN A 65 -8.31 -11.60 11.79
C GLN A 65 -6.95 -11.84 11.15
N ASN A 66 -6.66 -13.10 10.82
CA ASN A 66 -5.44 -13.43 10.07
C ASN A 66 -5.56 -12.81 8.68
N ALA A 67 -4.96 -11.64 8.48
CA ALA A 67 -4.82 -11.04 7.17
C ALA A 67 -3.94 -11.99 6.34
N GLY A 68 -4.53 -12.62 5.32
CA GLY A 68 -3.79 -13.49 4.42
C GLY A 68 -2.58 -12.76 3.87
N VAL A 69 -1.38 -13.32 4.06
CA VAL A 69 -0.15 -12.74 3.52
C VAL A 69 -0.30 -12.70 2.00
N ARG A 70 -0.49 -11.50 1.45
CA ARG A 70 -0.43 -11.30 0.00
C ARG A 70 1.00 -11.65 -0.38
N LYS A 71 1.17 -12.75 -1.13
CA LYS A 71 2.47 -13.17 -1.66
C LYS A 71 3.01 -12.03 -2.53
N THR A 72 3.88 -11.20 -1.96
CA THR A 72 4.72 -10.32 -2.76
C THR A 72 5.57 -11.23 -3.63
N ALA A 73 5.62 -10.98 -4.94
CA ALA A 73 6.48 -11.70 -5.89
C ALA A 73 7.99 -11.43 -5.67
N THR A 74 8.37 -11.16 -4.44
CA THR A 74 9.74 -11.12 -3.92
C THR A 74 9.91 -12.36 -3.04
N GLY A 75 9.58 -13.52 -3.58
CA GLY A 75 10.15 -14.76 -3.09
C GLY A 75 11.53 -14.87 -3.72
N ASP A 76 12.55 -15.11 -2.92
CA ASP A 76 13.85 -15.61 -3.38
C ASP A 76 13.65 -17.02 -3.96
N LEU A 77 12.96 -17.07 -5.10
CA LEU A 77 12.88 -18.23 -5.96
C LEU A 77 13.98 -18.03 -6.99
N PRO A 78 14.80 -19.06 -7.29
CA PRO A 78 15.79 -18.97 -8.34
C PRO A 78 15.12 -18.45 -9.61
N ALA A 79 15.69 -17.42 -10.23
CA ALA A 79 15.18 -16.88 -11.47
C ALA A 79 14.95 -18.04 -12.46
N PRO A 80 13.76 -18.17 -13.08
CA PRO A 80 13.57 -19.15 -14.12
C PRO A 80 14.60 -18.87 -15.23
N PRO A 81 15.25 -19.90 -15.81
CA PRO A 81 16.29 -19.68 -16.80
C PRO A 81 15.73 -18.88 -17.97
N THR A 82 16.22 -17.65 -18.12
CA THR A 82 15.98 -16.83 -19.30
C THR A 82 16.82 -17.43 -20.43
N GLY A 83 16.20 -18.36 -21.16
CA GLY A 83 16.77 -19.01 -22.33
C GLY A 83 15.65 -19.22 -23.34
N GLY A 84 15.57 -18.34 -24.34
CA GLY A 84 14.46 -18.26 -25.28
C GLY A 84 14.18 -19.56 -26.05
N ARG A 85 12.90 -19.79 -26.34
CA ARG A 85 12.33 -20.55 -27.47
C ARG A 85 10.80 -20.71 -27.28
N PHE A 86 10.06 -19.60 -27.33
CA PHE A 86 8.68 -19.68 -27.83
C PHE A 86 8.71 -19.53 -29.36
N ARG A 87 9.47 -20.40 -30.02
CA ARG A 87 9.42 -20.52 -31.48
C ARG A 87 8.42 -21.64 -31.75
N PRO A 88 7.29 -21.37 -32.42
CA PRO A 88 6.36 -22.44 -32.78
C PRO A 88 7.11 -23.48 -33.62
N ARG A 89 6.91 -24.76 -33.31
CA ARG A 89 7.43 -25.86 -34.12
C ARG A 89 6.66 -25.88 -35.46
N PRO A 90 7.33 -25.94 -36.62
CA PRO A 90 6.64 -26.13 -37.88
C PRO A 90 5.95 -27.50 -37.88
N ALA A 91 4.72 -27.56 -38.41
CA ALA A 91 3.99 -28.81 -38.57
C ALA A 91 4.65 -29.66 -39.66
N LEU A 92 4.79 -30.96 -39.40
CA LEU A 92 5.19 -31.95 -40.39
C LEU A 92 3.91 -32.46 -41.06
N ILE A 93 3.71 -32.18 -42.35
CA ILE A 93 2.58 -32.73 -43.09
C ILE A 93 2.98 -34.16 -43.51
N LEU A 94 2.28 -35.15 -42.97
CA LEU A 94 2.39 -36.52 -43.46
C LEU A 94 1.55 -36.62 -44.75
N PRO A 95 2.07 -37.20 -45.84
CA PRO A 95 1.26 -37.41 -47.04
C PRO A 95 0.08 -38.33 -46.71
N ASP A 96 -1.09 -37.96 -47.22
CA ASP A 96 -2.29 -38.79 -47.26
C ASP A 96 -2.05 -39.88 -48.31
N GLU A 97 -2.19 -41.16 -47.94
CA GLU A 97 -2.16 -42.27 -48.91
C GLU A 97 -3.45 -42.35 -49.72
#